data_AF-A0A927QXP5-F1
#
_entry.id   AF-A0A927QXP5-F1
#
_cell.length_a   1.000
_cell.length_b   1.000
_cell.length_c   1.000
_cell.angle_alpha   90.00
_cell.angle_beta   90.00
_cell.angle_gamma   90.00
#
_symmetry.space_group_name_H-M   'P 1'
#
loop_
_entity.id
_entity.type
_entity.pdbx_description
1 polymer ?
#
loop_
_entity_poly.entity_id
_entity_poly.type
_entity_poly.pdbx_seq_one_letter_code
_entity_poly.pdbx_strand_id
1 'polypeptide(L)'
;MYPWLVFIHAVSAMISIGPFFVLIPMLGKLRKAEEPVLSSYLDSFQFVVRLSKHSGHVLVVSGLLLLWLGGWPWTTPFILGTWIVLIASLIFMARAFSPTIRRLRQPDHDRVRLVNKLARSLYIYMFVLFVMLWLMIMKPALW
;
A
#
# COMPACT_ATOMS: atom_id res chain seq x y z
N MET A 1 6.31 10.33 25.54
CA MET A 1 6.12 9.08 24.77
C MET A 1 5.06 9.22 23.67
N TYR A 2 3.88 9.79 23.97
CA TYR A 2 2.81 9.98 22.97
C TYR A 2 3.22 10.74 21.68
N PRO A 3 3.96 11.88 21.74
CA PRO A 3 4.36 12.60 20.51
C PRO A 3 5.27 11.78 19.59
N TRP A 4 6.17 10.97 20.15
CA TRP A 4 7.02 10.06 19.39
C TRP A 4 6.22 8.99 18.68
N LEU A 5 5.18 8.46 19.33
CA LEU A 5 4.31 7.46 18.72
C LEU A 5 3.50 8.06 17.56
N VAL A 6 3.02 9.30 17.70
CA VAL A 6 2.38 10.04 16.60
C VAL A 6 3.35 10.24 15.43
N PHE A 7 4.59 10.63 15.72
CA PHE A 7 5.62 10.79 14.70
C PHE A 7 5.91 9.47 13.97
N ILE A 8 6.11 8.36 14.70
CA ILE A 8 6.33 7.02 14.12
C ILE A 8 5.13 6.63 13.24
N HIS A 9 3.90 6.87 13.72
CA HIS A 9 2.69 6.57 12.97
C HIS A 9 2.66 7.35 11.64
N ALA A 10 2.87 8.67 11.69
CA ALA A 10 2.89 9.51 10.49
C ALA A 10 4.00 9.12 9.49
N VAL A 11 5.22 8.86 9.98
CA VAL A 11 6.34 8.42 9.13
C VAL A 11 6.06 7.05 8.53
N SER A 12 5.47 6.12 9.29
CA SER A 12 5.11 4.80 8.77
C SER A 12 4.04 4.87 7.68
N ALA A 13 3.08 5.81 7.78
CA ALA A 13 2.12 6.09 6.70
C ALA A 13 2.84 6.60 5.44
N MET A 14 3.75 7.56 5.61
CA MET A 14 4.53 8.12 4.51
C MET A 14 5.37 7.06 3.79
N ILE A 15 6.06 6.18 4.53
CA ILE A 15 6.87 5.10 3.94
C ILE A 15 5.98 3.99 3.37
N SER A 16 4.77 3.77 3.90
CA SER A 16 3.85 2.80 3.32
C SER A 16 3.30 3.26 1.96
N ILE A 17 2.94 4.54 1.84
CA ILE A 17 2.27 5.11 0.65
C ILE A 17 3.29 5.62 -0.39
N GLY A 18 4.30 6.38 0.04
CA GLY A 18 5.23 7.10 -0.84
C GLY A 18 5.90 6.24 -1.92
N PRO A 19 6.43 5.04 -1.60
CA PRO A 19 7.09 4.20 -2.58
C PRO A 19 6.21 3.77 -3.77
N PHE A 20 4.87 3.77 -3.64
CA PHE A 20 3.98 3.42 -4.75
C PHE A 20 4.06 4.40 -5.92
N PHE A 21 4.44 5.66 -5.70
CA PHE A 21 4.67 6.62 -6.78
C PHE A 21 5.82 6.19 -7.69
N VAL A 22 6.86 5.56 -7.14
CA VAL A 22 8.00 5.05 -7.91
C VAL A 22 7.56 3.87 -8.80
N LEU A 23 6.50 3.15 -8.42
CA LEU A 23 5.98 2.05 -9.24
C LEU A 23 5.34 2.54 -10.54
N ILE A 24 4.86 3.78 -10.60
CA ILE A 24 4.23 4.37 -11.80
C ILE A 24 5.20 4.37 -12.99
N PRO A 25 6.39 5.02 -12.94
CA PRO A 25 7.35 4.96 -14.03
C PRO A 25 7.91 3.54 -14.23
N MET A 26 7.95 2.70 -13.19
CA MET A 26 8.38 1.31 -13.32
C MET A 26 7.41 0.47 -14.16
N LEU A 27 6.12 0.75 -14.20
CA LEU A 27 5.19 0.06 -15.10
C LEU A 27 5.58 0.27 -16.57
N GLY A 28 6.01 1.48 -16.94
CA GLY A 28 6.53 1.79 -18.26
C GLY A 28 7.80 1.00 -18.59
N LYS A 29 8.72 0.91 -17.63
CA LYS A 29 9.94 0.11 -17.74
C LYS A 29 9.62 -1.39 -17.87
N LEU A 30 8.69 -1.90 -17.06
CA LEU A 30 8.22 -3.28 -17.13
C LEU A 30 7.52 -3.61 -18.44
N ARG A 31 6.95 -2.65 -19.17
CA ARG A 31 6.36 -2.91 -20.49
C ARG A 31 7.40 -3.04 -21.60
N LYS A 32 8.54 -2.32 -21.49
CA LYS A 32 9.55 -2.18 -22.56
C LYS A 32 10.85 -2.94 -22.33
N ALA A 33 11.15 -3.37 -21.10
CA ALA A 33 12.44 -3.99 -20.76
C ALA A 33 12.73 -5.23 -21.61
N GLU A 34 13.98 -5.45 -21.97
CA GLU A 34 14.41 -6.73 -22.51
C GLU A 34 14.47 -7.79 -21.39
N GLU A 35 14.40 -9.07 -21.75
CA GLU A 35 14.42 -10.19 -20.80
C GLU A 35 15.55 -10.12 -19.76
N PRO A 36 16.81 -9.73 -20.09
CA PRO A 36 17.88 -9.66 -19.10
C PRO A 36 17.64 -8.64 -17.98
N VAL A 37 16.85 -7.58 -18.24
CA VAL A 37 16.61 -6.47 -17.31
C VAL A 37 15.23 -6.57 -16.65
N LEU A 38 14.32 -7.36 -17.23
CA LEU A 38 12.97 -7.56 -16.72
C LEU A 38 12.97 -8.11 -15.28
N SER A 39 13.82 -9.09 -14.99
CA SER A 39 13.97 -9.67 -13.65
C SER A 39 14.35 -8.61 -12.61
N SER A 40 15.35 -7.77 -12.90
CA SER A 40 15.81 -6.68 -12.05
C SER A 40 14.72 -5.64 -11.77
N TYR A 41 13.89 -5.32 -12.76
CA TYR A 41 12.75 -4.42 -12.57
C TYR A 41 11.64 -5.07 -11.73
N LEU A 42 11.37 -6.36 -11.91
CA LEU A 42 10.41 -7.09 -11.07
C LEU A 42 10.89 -7.20 -9.62
N ASP A 43 12.19 -7.43 -9.39
CA ASP A 43 12.79 -7.45 -8.05
C ASP A 43 12.65 -6.10 -7.35
N SER A 44 12.94 -5.02 -8.07
CA SER A 44 12.76 -3.65 -7.58
C SER A 44 11.28 -3.35 -7.25
N PHE A 45 10.36 -3.80 -8.11
CA PHE A 45 8.92 -3.61 -7.89
C PHE A 45 8.46 -4.37 -6.64
N GLN A 46 8.89 -5.62 -6.51
CA GLN A 46 8.57 -6.47 -5.37
C GLN A 46 9.21 -5.97 -4.07
N PHE A 47 10.41 -5.38 -4.13
CA PHE A 47 11.04 -4.72 -2.99
C PHE A 47 10.17 -3.57 -2.49
N VAL A 48 9.75 -2.66 -3.37
CA VAL A 48 8.88 -1.54 -3.03
C VAL A 48 7.58 -2.01 -2.38
N VAL A 49 6.90 -3.00 -2.99
CA VAL A 49 5.66 -3.57 -2.41
C VAL A 49 5.92 -4.20 -1.03
N ARG A 50 7.06 -4.87 -0.82
CA ARG A 50 7.42 -5.43 0.48
C ARG A 50 7.70 -4.35 1.51
N LEU A 51 8.49 -3.34 1.17
CA LEU A 51 8.80 -2.21 2.05
C LEU A 51 7.50 -1.55 2.51
N SER A 52 6.62 -1.21 1.57
CA SER A 52 5.32 -0.62 1.87
C SER A 52 4.46 -1.47 2.81
N LYS A 53 4.49 -2.79 2.66
CA LYS A 53 3.78 -3.72 3.55
C LYS A 53 4.35 -3.71 4.97
N HIS A 54 5.67 -3.73 5.12
CA HIS A 54 6.32 -3.74 6.44
C HIS A 54 6.06 -2.42 7.17
N SER A 55 6.20 -1.29 6.47
CA SER A 55 5.81 0.02 7.01
C SER A 55 4.31 0.10 7.31
N GLY A 56 3.48 -0.58 6.51
CA GLY A 56 2.06 -0.75 6.80
C GLY A 56 1.80 -1.48 8.11
N HIS A 57 2.55 -2.53 8.44
CA HIS A 57 2.43 -3.17 9.77
C HIS A 57 2.79 -2.22 10.91
N VAL A 58 3.85 -1.43 10.76
CA VAL A 58 4.23 -0.40 11.74
C VAL A 58 3.12 0.65 11.89
N LEU A 59 2.50 1.08 10.79
CA LEU A 59 1.36 2.00 10.79
C LEU A 59 0.19 1.46 11.61
N VAL A 60 -0.18 0.20 11.40
CA VAL A 60 -1.29 -0.44 12.11
C VAL A 60 -0.99 -0.58 13.60
N VAL A 61 0.19 -1.10 13.95
CA VAL A 61 0.58 -1.32 15.35
C VAL A 61 0.66 0.01 16.10
N SER A 62 1.27 1.03 15.50
CA SER A 62 1.35 2.36 16.11
C SER A 62 -0.02 3.03 16.22
N GLY A 63 -0.90 2.87 15.23
CA GLY A 63 -2.26 3.39 15.27
C GLY A 63 -3.11 2.75 16.37
N LEU A 64 -2.97 1.43 16.54
CA LEU A 64 -3.60 0.68 17.63
C LEU A 64 -3.13 1.18 19.00
N LEU A 65 -1.82 1.40 19.17
CA LEU A 65 -1.26 1.96 20.40
C LEU A 65 -1.75 3.39 20.66
N LEU A 66 -1.87 4.23 19.63
CA LEU A 66 -2.41 5.59 19.76
C LEU A 66 -3.87 5.59 20.18
N LEU A 67 -4.67 4.67 19.65
CA LEU A 67 -6.06 4.50 20.04
C LEU A 67 -6.16 4.13 21.52
N TRP A 68 -5.38 3.12 21.93
CA TRP A 68 -5.39 2.61 23.30
C TRP A 68 -4.93 3.67 24.32
N LEU A 69 -3.81 4.35 24.04
CA LEU A 69 -3.28 5.40 24.92
C LEU A 69 -4.10 6.69 24.88
N GLY A 70 -4.80 6.96 23.77
CA GLY A 70 -5.63 8.14 23.60
C GLY A 70 -7.05 8.01 24.15
N GLY A 71 -7.46 6.81 24.61
CA GLY A 71 -8.80 6.57 25.17
C GLY A 71 -9.95 6.70 24.18
N TRP A 72 -9.68 6.61 22.87
CA TRP A 72 -10.73 6.77 21.86
C TRP A 72 -11.63 5.53 21.79
N PRO A 73 -12.96 5.69 21.75
CA PRO A 73 -13.88 4.58 21.54
C PRO A 73 -13.64 3.94 20.16
N TRP A 74 -13.62 2.61 20.11
CA TRP A 74 -13.50 1.85 18.87
C TRP A 74 -14.67 2.09 17.89
N THR A 75 -15.81 2.53 18.41
CA THR A 75 -17.02 2.87 17.66
C THR A 75 -16.94 4.22 16.97
N THR A 76 -15.87 4.99 17.19
CA THR A 76 -15.71 6.31 16.57
C THR A 76 -15.69 6.16 15.03
N PRO A 77 -16.51 6.94 14.29
CA PRO A 77 -16.74 6.75 12.86
C PRO A 77 -15.47 6.61 12.01
N PHE A 78 -14.54 7.56 12.15
CA PHE A 78 -13.32 7.56 11.34
C PHE A 78 -12.41 6.37 11.70
N ILE A 79 -12.42 5.92 12.96
CA ILE A 79 -11.63 4.78 13.42
C ILE A 79 -12.14 3.52 12.76
N LEU A 80 -13.44 3.25 12.85
CA LEU A 80 -14.06 2.10 12.19
C LEU A 80 -13.84 2.13 10.67
N GLY A 81 -14.03 3.31 10.04
CA GLY A 81 -13.77 3.51 8.62
C GLY A 81 -12.33 3.16 8.24
N THR A 82 -11.34 3.65 9.01
CA THR A 82 -9.92 3.32 8.77
C THR A 82 -9.62 1.84 8.91
N TRP A 83 -10.22 1.12 9.87
CA TRP A 83 -10.03 -0.32 10.03
C TRP A 83 -10.58 -1.13 8.84
N ILE A 84 -11.78 -0.79 8.37
CA ILE A 84 -12.39 -1.43 7.20
C ILE A 84 -11.51 -1.21 5.96
N VAL A 85 -11.11 0.04 5.72
CA VAL A 85 -10.27 0.40 4.57
C VAL A 85 -8.90 -0.27 4.66
N LEU A 86 -8.30 -0.34 5.85
CA LEU A 86 -7.04 -1.03 6.09
C LEU A 86 -7.13 -2.53 5.79
N ILE A 87 -8.14 -3.23 6.31
CA ILE A 87 -8.29 -4.67 6.08
C ILE A 87 -8.53 -4.94 4.59
N ALA A 88 -9.39 -4.15 3.96
CA ALA A 88 -9.63 -4.23 2.52
C ALA A 88 -8.36 -4.00 1.71
N SER A 89 -7.54 -3.01 2.09
CA SER A 89 -6.28 -2.71 1.40
C SER A 89 -5.27 -3.85 1.53
N LEU A 90 -5.12 -4.46 2.71
CA LEU A 90 -4.22 -5.60 2.94
C LEU A 90 -4.61 -6.80 2.08
N ILE A 91 -5.90 -7.14 2.04
CA ILE A 91 -6.43 -8.25 1.22
C ILE A 91 -6.22 -7.93 -0.26
N PHE A 92 -6.53 -6.71 -0.70
CA PHE A 92 -6.34 -6.28 -2.08
C PHE A 92 -4.88 -6.38 -2.49
N MET A 93 -3.96 -5.88 -1.68
CA MET A 93 -2.52 -5.88 -1.98
C MET A 93 -1.99 -7.31 -2.17
N ALA A 94 -2.34 -8.22 -1.25
CA ALA A 94 -1.92 -9.62 -1.33
C ALA A 94 -2.46 -10.33 -2.59
N ARG A 95 -3.71 -10.05 -2.97
CA ARG A 95 -4.37 -10.72 -4.10
C ARG A 95 -4.10 -10.07 -5.46
N ALA A 96 -3.77 -8.79 -5.52
CA ALA A 96 -3.62 -8.06 -6.79
C ALA A 96 -2.17 -8.05 -7.29
N PHE A 97 -1.18 -7.77 -6.42
CA PHE A 97 0.22 -7.61 -6.83
C PHE A 97 0.97 -8.93 -6.92
N SER A 98 0.96 -9.74 -5.84
CA SER A 98 1.74 -10.99 -5.76
C SER A 98 1.52 -11.97 -6.92
N PRO A 99 0.28 -12.33 -7.29
CA PRO A 99 0.07 -13.29 -8.38
C PRO A 99 0.44 -12.70 -9.74
N THR A 100 0.23 -11.40 -9.95
CA THR A 100 0.56 -10.73 -11.21
C THR A 100 2.09 -10.65 -11.42
N ILE A 101 2.84 -10.31 -10.38
CA ILE A 101 4.32 -10.31 -10.39
C ILE A 101 4.86 -11.72 -10.63
N ARG A 102 4.29 -12.73 -9.96
CA ARG A 102 4.71 -14.14 -10.17
C ARG A 102 4.50 -14.58 -11.62
N ARG A 103 3.40 -14.19 -12.25
CA ARG A 103 3.10 -14.55 -13.64
C ARG A 103 3.98 -13.82 -14.65
N LEU A 104 4.40 -12.58 -14.36
CA LEU A 104 5.38 -11.84 -15.16
C LEU A 104 6.79 -12.46 -15.14
N ARG A 105 7.09 -13.37 -14.18
CA ARG A 105 8.36 -14.13 -14.14
C ARG A 105 8.31 -15.44 -14.90
N GLN A 106 7.14 -15.90 -15.33
CA GLN A 106 7.00 -17.15 -16.06
C GLN A 106 7.24 -16.90 -17.56
N PRO A 107 7.87 -17.81 -18.30
CA PRO A 107 7.93 -17.69 -19.76
C PRO A 107 6.52 -17.77 -20.36
N ASP A 108 6.35 -17.26 -21.59
CA ASP A 108 5.13 -17.36 -22.40
C ASP A 108 3.87 -16.68 -21.81
N HIS A 109 4.04 -15.44 -21.35
CA HIS A 109 2.94 -14.62 -20.83
C HIS A 109 2.65 -13.40 -21.70
N ASP A 110 1.37 -13.00 -21.76
CA ASP A 110 0.99 -11.71 -22.33
C ASP A 110 1.41 -10.57 -21.38
N ARG A 111 2.61 -10.07 -21.62
CA ARG A 111 3.26 -9.03 -20.83
C ARG A 111 2.47 -7.73 -20.80
N VAL A 112 1.93 -7.31 -21.94
CA VAL A 112 1.17 -6.05 -22.02
C VAL A 112 -0.09 -6.16 -21.15
N ARG A 113 -0.82 -7.28 -21.25
CA ARG A 113 -2.01 -7.54 -20.44
C ARG A 113 -1.69 -7.61 -18.95
N LEU A 114 -0.62 -8.29 -18.55
CA LEU A 114 -0.24 -8.41 -17.14
C LEU A 114 0.24 -7.07 -16.55
N VAL A 115 1.02 -6.30 -17.29
CA VAL A 115 1.43 -4.94 -16.87
C VAL A 115 0.21 -4.01 -16.75
N ASN A 116 -0.77 -4.11 -17.66
CA ASN A 116 -2.00 -3.33 -17.56
C ASN A 116 -2.85 -3.71 -16.33
N LYS A 117 -2.93 -5.01 -16.02
CA LYS A 117 -3.58 -5.49 -14.79
C LYS A 117 -2.86 -4.98 -13.54
N LEU A 118 -1.52 -5.00 -13.55
CA LEU A 118 -0.68 -4.49 -12.48
C LEU A 118 -0.86 -2.97 -12.31
N ALA A 119 -0.93 -2.22 -13.41
CA ALA A 119 -1.16 -0.78 -13.43
C ALA A 119 -2.52 -0.41 -12.84
N ARG A 120 -3.59 -1.07 -13.29
CA ARG A 120 -4.93 -0.87 -12.72
C ARG A 120 -4.94 -1.15 -11.21
N SER A 121 -4.27 -2.22 -10.79
CA SER A 121 -4.16 -2.58 -9.38
C SER A 121 -3.38 -1.52 -8.58
N LEU A 122 -2.30 -0.97 -9.14
CA LEU A 122 -1.54 0.13 -8.57
C LEU A 122 -2.42 1.35 -8.31
N TYR A 123 -3.14 1.83 -9.33
CA TYR A 123 -3.98 3.02 -9.20
C TYR A 123 -5.14 2.84 -8.21
N ILE A 124 -5.82 1.70 -8.26
CA ILE A 124 -6.89 1.39 -7.29
C ILE A 124 -6.31 1.37 -5.88
N TYR A 125 -5.16 0.74 -5.68
CA TYR A 125 -4.54 0.66 -4.37
C TYR A 125 -4.12 2.05 -3.86
N MET A 126 -3.49 2.87 -4.71
CA MET A 126 -3.16 4.25 -4.35
C MET A 126 -4.40 5.05 -3.98
N PHE A 127 -5.50 4.93 -4.72
CA PHE A 127 -6.76 5.56 -4.38
C PHE A 127 -7.26 5.15 -2.98
N VAL A 128 -7.26 3.85 -2.68
CA VAL A 128 -7.63 3.33 -1.36
C VAL A 128 -6.73 3.90 -0.26
N LEU A 129 -5.41 3.97 -0.49
CA LEU A 129 -4.47 4.56 0.46
C LEU A 129 -4.69 6.05 0.68
N PHE A 130 -5.06 6.81 -0.36
CA PHE A 130 -5.41 8.23 -0.22
C PHE A 130 -6.70 8.43 0.57
N VAL A 131 -7.72 7.59 0.34
CA VAL A 131 -8.95 7.62 1.15
C VAL A 131 -8.61 7.32 2.62
N MET A 132 -7.75 6.33 2.87
CA MET A 132 -7.29 6.01 4.23
C MET A 132 -6.55 7.20 4.86
N LEU A 133 -5.61 7.82 4.14
CA LEU A 133 -4.87 8.99 4.61
C LEU A 133 -5.80 10.18 4.89
N TRP A 134 -6.78 10.42 4.01
CA TRP A 134 -7.79 11.46 4.19
C TRP A 134 -8.63 11.23 5.45
N LEU A 135 -9.09 10.00 5.70
CA LEU A 135 -9.81 9.66 6.93
C LEU A 135 -8.97 9.93 8.18
N MET A 136 -7.67 9.62 8.14
CA MET A 136 -6.74 9.85 9.25
C MET A 136 -6.49 11.34 9.54
N ILE A 137 -6.48 12.19 8.50
CA ILE A 137 -6.23 13.63 8.62
C ILE A 137 -7.50 14.37 9.01
N MET A 138 -8.59 14.17 8.26
CA MET A 138 -9.81 14.96 8.42
C MET A 138 -10.67 14.49 9.59
N LYS A 139 -10.54 13.22 10.00
CA LYS A 139 -11.28 12.61 11.11
C LYS A 139 -12.77 12.99 11.10
N PRO A 140 -13.49 12.77 9.98
CA PRO A 140 -14.86 13.24 9.85
C PRO A 140 -15.76 12.59 10.92
N ALA A 141 -16.51 13.42 11.63
CA ALA A 141 -17.58 12.98 12.53
C ALA A 141 -18.81 12.67 11.66
N LEU A 142 -18.93 11.43 11.21
CA LEU A 142 -20.02 11.01 10.32
C LEU A 142 -21.31 10.67 11.07
N TRP A 143 -21.24 10.53 12.39
CA TRP A 143 -22.37 10.37 13.32
C TRP A 143 -21.87 10.56 14.75
#